data_AF-A0A6G5AA49-F1
#
_entry.id   AF-A0A6G5AA49-F1
#
_cell.length_a   1.000
_cell.length_b   1.000
_cell.length_c   1.000
_cell.angle_alpha   90.00
_cell.angle_beta   90.00
_cell.angle_gamma   90.00
#
_symmetry.space_group_name_H-M   'P 1'
#
loop_
_entity.id
_entity.type
_entity.pdbx_description
1 polymer ?
#
loop_
_entity_poly.entity_id
_entity_poly.type
_entity_poly.pdbx_seq_one_letter_code
_entity_poly.pdbx_strand_id
1 'polypeptide(L)'
;MQGPEALHLEDALEDNPQTRSMVHLFERDAHHLDKYVRVMYEHANRIWNAEKELADATASLAFHMRQYDTQDFALDTDPDSILRSTLRQLSSSLEEISSWHQMCSAHIGDGMVYPLSRFLESDLREIFTLEEQYNKASAEREQALGRYCKMSRKRTPIGSDWTSVKSCTWQTADSTRCLCSSM
;
A
#
# COMPACT_ATOMS: atom_id res chain seq x y z
N MET A 1 -23.77 -2.98 19.57
CA MET A 1 -23.30 -2.79 18.19
C MET A 1 -22.97 -4.17 17.66
N GLN A 2 -23.78 -4.71 16.73
CA GLN A 2 -23.39 -5.95 16.05
C GLN A 2 -22.12 -5.65 15.24
N GLY A 3 -21.15 -6.57 15.28
CA GLY A 3 -19.88 -6.43 14.58
C GLY A 3 -20.08 -6.32 13.06
N PRO A 4 -19.00 -5.98 12.31
CA PRO A 4 -19.08 -5.95 10.85
C PRO A 4 -19.63 -7.28 10.33
N GLU A 5 -20.54 -7.19 9.35
CA GLU A 5 -21.01 -8.34 8.61
C GLU A 5 -19.77 -9.03 8.00
N ALA A 6 -19.62 -10.33 8.24
CA ALA A 6 -18.44 -11.09 7.82
C ALA A 6 -18.84 -12.07 6.73
N LEU A 7 -17.94 -12.30 5.78
CA LEU A 7 -18.14 -13.36 4.78
C LEU A 7 -18.07 -14.72 5.49
N HIS A 8 -19.14 -15.51 5.36
CA HIS A 8 -19.20 -16.87 5.86
C HIS A 8 -18.39 -17.80 4.95
N LEU A 9 -17.34 -18.41 5.50
CA LEU A 9 -16.46 -19.30 4.73
C LEU A 9 -17.09 -20.68 4.50
N GLU A 10 -18.02 -21.08 5.36
CA GLU A 10 -18.83 -22.29 5.22
C GLU A 10 -19.66 -22.28 3.93
N ASP A 11 -20.12 -21.11 3.49
CA ASP A 11 -20.96 -20.93 2.32
C ASP A 11 -20.14 -20.79 1.02
N ALA A 12 -18.79 -20.73 1.11
CA ALA A 12 -17.92 -20.45 -0.02
C ALA A 12 -17.93 -21.56 -1.08
N LEU A 13 -18.08 -22.82 -0.67
CA LEU A 13 -18.10 -23.97 -1.59
C LEU A 13 -19.44 -24.07 -2.33
N GLU A 14 -20.55 -23.71 -1.68
CA GLU A 14 -21.88 -23.77 -2.28
C GLU A 14 -22.05 -22.74 -3.41
N ASP A 15 -21.28 -21.65 -3.39
CA ASP A 15 -21.29 -20.58 -4.40
C ASP A 15 -22.72 -20.08 -4.71
N ASN A 16 -23.53 -19.95 -3.66
CA ASN A 16 -24.92 -19.55 -3.84
C ASN A 16 -25.01 -18.07 -4.29
N PRO A 17 -26.10 -17.66 -4.99
CA PRO A 17 -26.22 -16.30 -5.52
C PRO A 17 -26.17 -15.19 -4.45
N GLN A 18 -26.58 -15.51 -3.22
CA GLN A 18 -26.56 -14.56 -2.11
C GLN A 18 -25.13 -14.29 -1.63
N THR A 19 -24.33 -15.35 -1.45
CA THR A 19 -22.89 -15.25 -1.12
C THR A 19 -22.14 -14.46 -2.19
N ARG A 20 -22.42 -14.69 -3.48
CA ARG A 20 -21.82 -13.91 -4.58
C ARG A 20 -22.21 -12.42 -4.54
N SER A 21 -23.47 -12.14 -4.25
CA SER A 21 -23.95 -10.75 -4.10
C SER A 21 -23.25 -10.02 -2.95
N MET A 22 -23.02 -10.72 -1.84
CA MET A 22 -22.25 -10.19 -0.72
C MET A 22 -20.79 -9.97 -1.10
N VAL A 23 -20.11 -10.94 -1.72
CA VAL A 23 -18.72 -10.78 -2.19
C VAL A 23 -18.58 -9.54 -3.08
N HIS A 24 -19.49 -9.34 -4.05
CA HIS A 24 -19.49 -8.14 -4.89
C HIS A 24 -19.68 -6.83 -4.13
N LEU A 25 -20.43 -6.84 -3.02
CA LEU A 25 -20.55 -5.68 -2.14
C LEU A 25 -19.20 -5.36 -1.49
N PHE A 26 -18.49 -6.37 -0.97
CA PHE A 26 -17.15 -6.22 -0.39
C PHE A 26 -16.13 -5.74 -1.42
N GLU A 27 -16.13 -6.31 -2.63
CA GLU A 27 -15.25 -5.88 -3.74
C GLU A 27 -15.47 -4.40 -4.07
N ARG A 28 -16.74 -3.99 -4.21
CA ARG A 28 -17.10 -2.59 -4.48
C ARG A 28 -16.61 -1.66 -3.39
N ASP A 29 -16.82 -2.04 -2.13
CA ASP A 29 -16.42 -1.21 -1.00
C ASP A 29 -14.89 -1.18 -0.84
N ALA A 30 -14.17 -2.27 -1.14
CA ALA A 30 -12.71 -2.30 -1.18
C ALA A 30 -12.16 -1.34 -2.25
N HIS A 31 -12.76 -1.29 -3.45
CA HIS A 31 -12.39 -0.32 -4.48
C HIS A 31 -12.70 1.13 -4.08
N HIS A 32 -13.81 1.38 -3.38
CA HIS A 32 -14.09 2.71 -2.85
C HIS A 32 -13.09 3.12 -1.76
N LEU A 33 -12.75 2.18 -0.88
CA LEU A 33 -11.76 2.39 0.17
C LEU A 33 -10.38 2.70 -0.42
N ASP A 34 -9.94 1.95 -1.44
CA ASP A 34 -8.68 2.23 -2.15
C ASP A 34 -8.63 3.66 -2.70
N LYS A 35 -9.66 4.09 -3.43
CA LYS A 35 -9.73 5.46 -3.97
C LYS A 35 -9.69 6.50 -2.86
N TYR A 36 -10.45 6.27 -1.78
CA TYR A 36 -10.52 7.20 -0.66
C TYR A 36 -9.17 7.33 0.07
N VAL A 37 -8.54 6.20 0.39
CA VAL A 37 -7.26 6.19 1.11
C VAL A 37 -6.12 6.73 0.24
N ARG A 38 -6.14 6.54 -1.08
CA ARG A 38 -5.18 7.18 -2.00
C ARG A 38 -5.23 8.69 -1.90
N VAL A 39 -6.41 9.30 -1.94
CA VAL A 39 -6.56 10.75 -1.79
C VAL A 39 -6.12 11.20 -0.39
N MET A 40 -6.44 10.44 0.66
CA MET A 40 -5.97 10.72 2.01
C MET A 40 -4.43 10.70 2.10
N TYR A 41 -3.80 9.70 1.48
CA TYR A 41 -2.35 9.58 1.39
C TYR A 41 -1.74 10.77 0.64
N GLU A 42 -2.31 11.19 -0.49
CA GLU A 42 -1.84 12.36 -1.24
C GLU A 42 -1.86 13.63 -0.38
N HIS A 43 -2.93 13.85 0.39
CA HIS A 43 -3.01 14.97 1.32
C HIS A 43 -1.98 14.89 2.45
N ALA A 44 -1.83 13.72 3.08
CA ALA A 44 -0.83 13.51 4.13
C ALA A 44 0.60 13.71 3.60
N ASN A 45 0.90 13.19 2.41
CA ASN A 45 2.20 13.33 1.77
C ASN A 45 2.50 14.79 1.39
N ARG A 46 1.48 15.55 0.96
CA ARG A 46 1.62 16.99 0.70
C ARG A 46 1.95 17.77 1.97
N ILE A 47 1.30 17.46 3.09
CA ILE A 47 1.61 18.07 4.40
C ILE A 47 3.05 17.74 4.79
N TRP A 48 3.46 16.47 4.65
CA TRP A 48 4.81 16.03 4.99
C TRP A 48 5.89 16.76 4.18
N ASN A 49 5.69 16.91 2.87
CA ASN A 49 6.62 17.63 2.00
C ASN A 49 6.68 19.12 2.35
N ALA A 50 5.55 19.75 2.67
CA ALA A 50 5.53 21.15 3.10
C ALA A 50 6.29 21.36 4.42
N GLU A 51 6.17 20.43 5.38
CA GLU A 51 6.92 20.49 6.65
C GLU A 51 8.42 20.33 6.42
N LYS A 52 8.84 19.45 5.50
CA LYS A 52 10.24 19.32 5.08
C LYS A 52 10.77 20.61 4.46
N GLU A 53 10.02 21.19 3.52
CA GLU A 53 10.41 22.44 2.87
C GLU A 53 10.51 23.60 3.87
N LEU A 54 9.61 23.65 4.85
CA LEU A 54 9.66 24.64 5.93
C LEU A 54 10.91 24.48 6.80
N ALA A 55 11.28 23.24 7.14
CA ALA A 55 12.52 22.95 7.86
C ALA A 55 13.74 23.46 7.09
N ASP A 56 13.84 23.12 5.81
CA ASP A 56 14.97 23.49 4.94
C ASP A 56 15.06 25.01 4.73
N ALA A 57 13.92 25.68 4.54
CA ALA A 57 13.85 27.14 4.40
C ALA A 57 14.28 27.85 5.69
N THR A 58 13.86 27.33 6.85
CA THR A 58 14.22 27.87 8.17
C THR A 58 15.72 27.72 8.43
N ALA A 59 16.29 26.54 8.14
CA ALA A 59 17.72 26.29 8.23
C ALA A 59 18.53 27.20 7.30
N SER A 60 18.07 27.39 6.06
CA SER A 60 18.71 28.24 5.06
C SER A 60 18.74 29.71 5.50
N LEU A 61 17.64 30.20 6.09
CA LEU A 61 17.58 31.54 6.65
C LEU A 61 18.56 31.70 7.82
N ALA A 62 18.58 30.75 8.76
CA ALA A 62 19.53 30.76 9.87
C ALA A 62 20.99 30.80 9.40
N PHE A 63 21.32 29.98 8.39
CA PHE A 63 22.64 29.95 7.78
C PHE A 63 22.99 31.30 7.15
N HIS A 64 22.09 31.90 6.36
CA HIS A 64 22.34 33.18 5.72
C HIS A 64 22.55 34.31 6.75
N MET A 65 21.83 34.28 7.86
CA MET A 65 22.01 35.24 8.95
C MET A 65 23.40 35.12 9.59
N ARG A 66 23.95 33.91 9.73
CA ARG A 66 25.33 33.71 10.20
C ARG A 66 26.39 34.21 9.22
N GLN A 67 26.10 34.19 7.92
CA GLN A 67 27.02 34.70 6.91
C GLN A 67 27.29 36.20 7.05
N TYR A 68 26.41 36.95 7.72
CA TYR A 68 26.65 38.36 8.04
C TYR A 68 27.97 38.57 8.79
N ASP A 69 28.36 37.63 9.67
CA ASP A 69 29.62 37.73 10.40
C ASP A 69 30.85 37.72 9.49
N THR A 70 30.79 36.93 8.43
CA THR A 70 31.88 36.76 7.48
C THR A 70 31.91 37.86 6.42
N GLN A 71 30.87 38.70 6.36
CA GLN A 71 30.85 39.78 5.39
C GLN A 71 31.64 41.00 5.83
N ASP A 72 32.40 41.50 4.86
CA ASP A 72 33.20 42.72 5.00
C ASP A 72 32.38 43.92 4.52
N PHE A 73 31.84 44.66 5.49
CA PHE A 73 31.15 45.90 5.22
C PHE A 73 32.06 47.06 5.60
N ALA A 74 32.37 47.93 4.64
CA ALA A 74 33.29 49.06 4.82
C ALA A 74 32.91 50.03 5.95
N LEU A 75 31.66 49.99 6.43
CA LEU A 75 31.15 50.83 7.51
C LEU A 75 30.90 50.07 8.83
N ASP A 76 30.91 48.73 8.82
CA ASP A 76 30.70 47.89 10.01
C ASP A 76 32.03 47.30 10.46
N THR A 77 32.86 48.15 11.06
CA THR A 77 34.21 47.80 11.54
C THR A 77 34.22 47.16 12.94
N ASP A 78 33.09 47.18 13.66
CA ASP A 78 32.99 46.63 15.01
C ASP A 78 32.59 45.15 14.95
N PRO A 79 33.48 44.20 15.31
CA PRO A 79 33.17 42.78 15.30
C PRO A 79 32.10 42.39 16.35
N ASP A 80 31.89 43.21 17.38
CA ASP A 80 30.89 42.99 18.44
C ASP A 80 29.69 43.93 18.32
N SER A 81 29.41 44.42 17.10
CA SER A 81 28.26 45.30 16.87
C SER A 81 26.96 44.64 17.34
N ILE A 82 26.03 45.49 17.84
CA ILE A 82 24.71 45.04 18.31
C ILE A 82 23.98 44.26 17.20
N LEU A 83 24.18 44.64 15.94
CA LEU A 83 23.59 43.94 14.79
C LEU A 83 24.15 42.52 14.64
N ARG A 84 25.49 42.35 14.68
CA ARG A 84 26.14 41.03 14.58
C ARG A 84 25.67 40.09 15.70
N SER A 85 25.67 40.58 16.94
CA SER A 85 25.21 39.80 18.10
C SER A 85 23.71 39.45 18.02
N THR A 86 22.86 40.37 17.55
CA THR A 86 21.42 40.12 17.38
C THR A 86 21.16 39.08 16.27
N LEU A 87 21.85 39.18 15.13
CA LEU A 87 21.71 38.21 14.03
C LEU A 87 22.22 36.83 14.44
N ARG A 88 23.31 36.73 15.21
CA ARG A 88 23.76 35.46 15.82
C ARG A 88 22.68 34.84 16.70
N GLN A 89 22.11 35.60 17.63
CA GLN A 89 21.06 35.12 18.52
C GLN A 89 19.83 34.62 17.74
N LEU A 90 19.36 35.42 16.79
CA LEU A 90 18.21 35.05 15.96
C LEU A 90 18.51 33.83 15.07
N SER A 91 19.74 33.69 14.55
CA SER A 91 20.16 32.49 13.81
C SER A 91 20.09 31.24 14.68
N SER A 92 20.56 31.29 15.93
CA SER A 92 20.51 30.16 16.85
C SER A 92 19.07 29.79 17.19
N SER A 93 18.18 30.76 17.41
CA SER A 93 16.75 30.48 17.60
C SER A 93 16.11 29.83 16.37
N LEU A 94 16.48 30.25 15.16
CA LEU A 94 15.98 29.61 13.93
C LEU A 94 16.52 28.19 13.74
N GLU A 95 17.74 27.89 14.17
CA GLU A 95 18.27 26.51 14.16
C GLU A 95 17.48 25.59 15.10
N GLU A 96 17.12 26.07 16.30
CA GLU A 96 16.24 25.33 17.21
C GLU A 96 14.87 25.08 16.58
N ILE A 97 14.25 26.11 15.99
CA ILE A 97 12.95 25.97 15.29
C ILE A 97 13.06 24.98 14.13
N SER A 98 14.12 25.07 13.32
CA SER A 98 14.38 24.11 12.24
C SER A 98 14.48 22.68 12.77
N SER A 99 15.11 22.46 13.92
CA SER A 99 15.20 21.12 14.53
C SER A 99 13.82 20.57 14.93
N TRP A 100 12.92 21.44 15.41
CA TRP A 100 11.54 21.06 15.72
C TRP A 100 10.76 20.68 14.46
N HIS A 101 10.92 21.42 13.36
CA HIS A 101 10.32 21.08 12.07
C HIS A 101 10.85 19.74 11.53
N GLN A 102 12.15 19.47 11.68
CA GLN A 102 12.72 18.17 11.28
C GLN A 102 12.14 17.02 12.10
N MET A 103 12.02 17.18 13.42
CA MET A 103 11.38 16.18 14.27
C MET A 103 9.90 15.98 13.94
N CYS A 104 9.15 17.08 13.72
CA CYS A 104 7.76 17.06 13.30
C CYS A 104 7.59 16.31 11.97
N SER A 105 8.42 16.65 10.99
CA SER A 105 8.47 15.99 9.68
C SER A 105 8.74 14.48 9.81
N ALA A 106 9.70 14.07 10.63
CA ALA A 106 9.94 12.64 10.88
C ALA A 106 8.70 11.97 11.47
N HIS A 107 8.05 12.60 12.44
CA HIS A 107 6.83 12.09 13.07
C HIS A 107 5.64 11.98 12.11
N ILE A 108 5.46 12.94 11.21
CA ILE A 108 4.45 12.89 10.14
C ILE A 108 4.77 11.74 9.17
N GLY A 109 6.04 11.58 8.81
CA GLY A 109 6.51 10.48 7.96
C GLY A 109 6.16 9.13 8.55
N ASP A 110 6.56 8.88 9.80
CA ASP A 110 6.41 7.57 10.46
C ASP A 110 4.99 7.32 10.96
N GLY A 111 4.31 8.36 11.43
CA GLY A 111 2.99 8.25 12.07
C GLY A 111 1.80 8.42 11.14
N MET A 112 1.99 9.06 9.98
CA MET A 112 0.89 9.32 9.03
C MET A 112 1.18 8.74 7.65
N VAL A 113 2.28 9.13 7.02
CA VAL A 113 2.56 8.76 5.61
C VAL A 113 2.86 7.27 5.48
N TYR A 114 3.72 6.74 6.34
CA TYR A 114 4.14 5.34 6.27
C TYR A 114 2.99 4.34 6.49
N PRO A 115 2.13 4.47 7.52
CA PRO A 115 0.99 3.57 7.70
C PRO A 115 0.02 3.59 6.50
N LEU A 116 -0.23 4.77 5.91
CA LEU A 116 -1.09 4.90 4.73
C LEU A 116 -0.45 4.25 3.49
N SER A 117 0.85 4.47 3.26
CA SER A 117 1.59 3.83 2.16
C SER A 117 1.56 2.32 2.29
N ARG A 118 1.88 1.79 3.48
CA ARG A 118 1.86 0.35 3.76
C ARG A 118 0.48 -0.26 3.50
N PHE A 119 -0.58 0.40 3.97
CA PHE A 119 -1.94 -0.09 3.78
C PHE A 119 -2.32 -0.17 2.29
N LEU A 120 -1.95 0.83 1.49
CA LEU A 120 -2.20 0.85 0.04
C LEU A 120 -1.36 -0.18 -0.73
N GLU A 121 -0.08 -0.30 -0.40
CA GLU A 121 0.91 -1.07 -1.17
C GLU A 121 0.99 -2.54 -0.77
N SER A 122 0.63 -2.86 0.48
CA SER A 122 0.62 -4.22 1.01
C SER A 122 -0.81 -4.72 1.15
N ASP A 123 -1.58 -4.15 2.09
CA ASP A 123 -2.81 -4.76 2.56
C ASP A 123 -3.91 -4.74 1.47
N LEU A 124 -4.17 -3.58 0.86
CA LEU A 124 -5.13 -3.50 -0.24
C LEU A 124 -4.65 -4.20 -1.51
N ARG A 125 -3.34 -4.18 -1.76
CA ARG A 125 -2.77 -4.85 -2.93
C ARG A 125 -2.91 -6.37 -2.84
N GLU A 126 -2.79 -6.93 -1.64
CA GLU A 126 -3.05 -8.34 -1.38
C GLU A 126 -4.52 -8.68 -1.67
N ILE A 127 -5.47 -7.87 -1.20
CA ILE A 127 -6.91 -8.06 -1.46
C ILE A 127 -7.18 -8.10 -2.97
N PHE A 128 -6.69 -7.12 -3.73
CA PHE A 128 -6.91 -7.09 -5.20
C PHE A 128 -6.22 -8.24 -5.93
N THR A 129 -5.08 -8.72 -5.42
CA THR A 129 -4.41 -9.90 -5.98
C THR A 129 -5.25 -11.16 -5.75
N LEU A 130 -5.84 -11.32 -4.57
CA LEU A 130 -6.74 -12.44 -4.25
C LEU A 130 -8.04 -12.37 -5.06
N GLU A 131 -8.60 -11.18 -5.24
CA GLU A 131 -9.76 -10.95 -6.11
C GLU A 131 -9.49 -11.40 -7.55
N GLU A 132 -8.34 -11.02 -8.13
CA GLU A 132 -7.94 -11.43 -9.48
C GLU A 132 -7.81 -12.97 -9.58
N GLN A 133 -7.18 -13.59 -8.59
CA GLN A 133 -7.03 -15.04 -8.54
C GLN A 133 -8.39 -15.76 -8.43
N TYR A 134 -9.28 -15.25 -7.58
CA TYR A 134 -10.63 -15.77 -7.42
C TYR A 134 -11.43 -15.67 -8.73
N ASN A 135 -11.39 -14.51 -9.38
CA ASN A 135 -12.08 -14.29 -10.65
C ASN A 135 -11.58 -15.24 -11.75
N LYS A 136 -10.27 -15.47 -11.83
CA LYS A 136 -9.68 -16.43 -12.74
C LYS A 136 -10.16 -17.86 -12.45
N ALA A 137 -10.11 -18.29 -11.20
CA ALA A 137 -10.56 -19.62 -10.79
C ALA A 137 -12.06 -19.83 -11.08
N SER A 138 -12.88 -18.79 -10.85
CA SER A 138 -14.32 -18.82 -11.12
C SER A 138 -14.61 -18.99 -12.62
N ALA A 139 -13.89 -18.27 -13.48
CA ALA A 139 -14.00 -18.40 -14.94
C ALA A 139 -13.55 -19.78 -15.44
N GLU A 140 -12.46 -20.33 -14.91
CA GLU A 140 -11.99 -21.68 -15.24
C GLU A 140 -13.01 -22.75 -14.82
N ARG A 141 -13.61 -22.62 -13.63
CA ARG A 141 -14.68 -23.51 -13.15
C ARG A 141 -15.90 -23.47 -14.08
N GLU A 142 -16.35 -22.28 -14.46
CA GLU A 142 -17.50 -22.11 -15.36
C GLU A 142 -17.22 -22.74 -16.74
N GLN A 143 -16.00 -22.57 -17.26
CA GLN A 143 -15.59 -23.22 -18.50
C GLN A 143 -15.61 -24.75 -18.40
N ALA A 144 -15.11 -25.31 -17.30
CA ALA A 144 -15.11 -26.75 -17.04
C ALA A 144 -16.54 -27.31 -16.92
N LEU A 145 -17.41 -26.64 -16.16
CA LEU A 145 -18.83 -26.98 -16.04
C LEU A 145 -19.53 -26.93 -17.40
N GLY A 146 -19.27 -25.89 -18.19
CA GLY A 146 -19.82 -25.77 -19.54
C GLY A 146 -19.39 -26.90 -20.49
N ARG A 147 -18.18 -27.45 -20.33
CA ARG A 147 -17.72 -28.65 -21.06
C ARG A 147 -18.41 -29.91 -20.55
N TYR A 148 -18.50 -30.07 -19.23
CA TYR A 148 -19.14 -31.20 -18.57
C TYR A 148 -20.61 -31.34 -18.97
N CYS A 149 -21.37 -30.23 -18.94
CA CYS A 149 -22.79 -30.21 -19.31
C CYS A 149 -23.06 -30.62 -20.78
N LYS A 150 -22.07 -30.48 -21.67
CA LYS A 150 -22.17 -30.84 -23.09
C LYS A 150 -21.82 -32.31 -23.37
N MET A 151 -21.42 -33.09 -22.36
CA MET A 151 -21.10 -34.51 -22.54
C MET A 151 -22.34 -35.33 -22.88
N SER A 152 -22.24 -36.18 -23.92
CA SER A 152 -23.33 -37.05 -24.36
C SER A 152 -23.59 -38.17 -23.37
N ARG A 153 -24.86 -38.39 -23.00
CA ARG A 153 -25.29 -39.50 -22.11
C ARG A 153 -24.96 -40.90 -22.67
N LYS A 154 -24.75 -41.04 -23.98
CA LYS A 154 -24.47 -42.33 -24.66
C LYS A 154 -22.98 -42.62 -24.86
N ARG A 155 -22.12 -41.64 -24.57
CA ARG A 155 -20.67 -41.73 -24.75
C ARG A 155 -20.00 -41.55 -23.40
N THR A 156 -20.31 -42.43 -22.45
CA THR A 156 -19.31 -42.78 -21.45
C THR A 156 -18.12 -43.35 -22.22
N PRO A 157 -16.88 -42.87 -22.02
CA PRO A 157 -15.72 -43.63 -22.41
C PRO A 157 -15.73 -44.90 -21.57
N ILE A 158 -16.42 -45.93 -22.07
CA ILE A 158 -16.34 -47.29 -21.56
C ILE A 158 -14.96 -47.75 -22.00
N GLY A 159 -13.95 -47.56 -21.15
CA GLY A 159 -12.56 -47.93 -21.50
C GLY A 159 -11.41 -47.31 -20.72
N SER A 160 -11.59 -46.75 -19.52
CA SER A 160 -10.46 -46.57 -18.60
C SER A 160 -10.91 -46.84 -17.17
N ASP A 161 -10.72 -48.09 -16.80
CA ASP A 161 -10.46 -48.59 -15.46
C ASP A 161 -10.53 -47.55 -14.31
N TRP A 162 -11.69 -47.48 -13.64
CA TRP A 162 -11.85 -46.69 -12.41
C TRP A 162 -11.04 -47.26 -11.23
N THR A 163 -10.35 -48.39 -11.40
CA THR A 163 -9.39 -48.89 -10.39
C THR A 163 -7.99 -48.27 -10.51
N SER A 164 -7.76 -47.41 -11.52
CA SER A 164 -6.57 -46.57 -11.60
C SER A 164 -6.89 -45.10 -11.31
N VAL A 165 -7.65 -44.82 -10.24
CA VAL A 165 -7.42 -43.57 -9.52
C VAL A 165 -6.06 -43.73 -8.82
N LYS A 166 -4.97 -43.55 -9.58
CA LYS A 166 -3.69 -43.23 -8.96
C LYS A 166 -3.94 -41.95 -8.19
N SER A 167 -3.99 -42.11 -6.87
CA SER A 167 -3.89 -41.07 -5.87
C SER A 167 -3.34 -39.76 -6.44
N CYS A 168 -4.23 -38.79 -6.69
CA CYS A 168 -3.84 -37.39 -6.66
C CYS A 168 -3.51 -37.09 -5.19
N THR A 169 -2.32 -37.52 -4.77
CA THR A 169 -1.68 -36.93 -3.62
C THR A 169 -1.50 -35.46 -3.93
N TRP A 170 -2.10 -34.61 -3.12
CA TRP A 170 -1.65 -33.23 -2.96
C TRP A 170 -0.17 -33.27 -2.59
N GLN A 171 0.71 -33.21 -3.58
CA GLN A 171 2.08 -32.81 -3.35
C GLN A 171 2.07 -31.29 -3.40
N THR A 172 2.16 -30.70 -2.21
CA THR A 172 2.68 -29.34 -2.01
C THR A 172 3.93 -29.20 -2.87
N ALA A 173 3.80 -28.43 -3.96
CA ALA A 173 4.94 -28.07 -4.78
C ALA A 173 5.71 -26.98 -4.03
N ASP A 174 6.69 -27.42 -3.23
CA ASP A 174 7.88 -26.62 -3.02
C ASP A 174 8.56 -26.48 -4.40
N SER A 175 8.60 -25.24 -4.86
CA SER A 175 9.48 -24.68 -5.89
C SER A 175 9.70 -25.44 -7.22
N THR A 176 9.28 -24.77 -8.30
CA THR A 176 9.82 -24.82 -9.67
C THR A 176 9.55 -26.04 -10.58
N ARG A 177 8.87 -25.73 -11.70
CA ARG A 177 8.71 -26.45 -12.99
C ARG A 177 7.61 -27.50 -13.09
N CYS A 178 6.50 -27.08 -13.71
CA CYS A 178 5.64 -27.98 -14.48
C CYS A 178 6.32 -28.30 -15.82
N LEU A 179 6.71 -29.56 -16.03
CA LEU A 179 6.98 -30.12 -17.36
C LEU A 179 5.90 -31.17 -17.63
N CYS A 180 4.96 -30.81 -18.50
CA CYS A 180 4.10 -31.80 -19.16
C CYS A 180 4.97 -32.63 -20.11
N SER A 181 5.21 -33.90 -19.78
CA SER A 181 5.62 -34.88 -20.79
C SER A 181 4.39 -35.64 -21.29
N SER A 182 4.11 -35.46 -22.57
CA SER A 182 3.20 -36.26 -23.36
C SER A 182 3.70 -37.71 -23.49
N MET A 183 2.80 -38.68 -23.31
CA MET A 183 2.71 -39.89 -24.12
C MET A 183 1.23 -40.25 -24.28
#